data_AF-A0A2M7CMQ2-F1
#
_entry.id   AF-A0A2M7CMQ2-F1
#
_cell.length_a   1.000
_cell.length_b   1.000
_cell.length_c   1.000
_cell.angle_alpha   90.00
_cell.angle_beta   90.00
_cell.angle_gamma   90.00
#
_symmetry.space_group_name_H-M   'P 1'
#
loop_
_entity.id
_entity.type
_entity.pdbx_description
1 polymer ?
#
loop_
_entity_poly.entity_id
_entity_poly.type
_entity_poly.pdbx_seq_one_letter_code
_entity_poly.pdbx_strand_id
1 'polypeptide(L)' 'MNISSCMKHNVISIPATASIREAAAIFVKKHIGLLPVVDDDEKL' A
#
# COMPACT_ATOMS: atom_id res chain seq x y z
N MET A 1 23.18 1.38 11.67
CA MET A 1 22.11 0.56 11.03
C MET A 1 21.35 1.47 10.09
N ASN A 2 21.22 1.12 8.80
CA ASN A 2 20.48 1.92 7.84
C ASN A 2 19.06 1.37 7.68
N ILE A 3 18.02 2.19 7.84
CA ILE A 3 16.62 1.76 7.71
C ILE A 3 16.34 1.18 6.32
N SER A 4 17.00 1.69 5.27
CA SER A 4 16.84 1.17 3.92
C SER A 4 17.24 -0.31 3.79
N SER A 5 18.09 -0.82 4.69
CA SER A 5 18.52 -2.23 4.68
C SER A 5 17.49 -3.21 5.25
N CYS A 6 16.49 -2.72 6.00
CA CYS A 6 15.48 -3.56 6.63
C CYS A 6 14.04 -3.24 6.19
N MET A 7 13.84 -2.25 5.33
CA MET A 7 12.53 -1.90 4.80
C MET A 7 12.05 -2.87 3.72
N LYS A 8 10.71 -2.97 3.55
CA LYS A 8 10.13 -3.69 2.43
C LYS A 8 10.17 -2.79 1.19
N HIS A 9 10.84 -3.23 0.12
CA HIS A 9 10.95 -2.45 -1.12
C HIS A 9 9.74 -2.60 -2.05
N ASN A 10 9.13 -3.78 -2.10
CA ASN A 10 7.98 -4.05 -2.96
C ASN A 10 6.69 -3.89 -2.15
N VAL A 11 6.29 -2.65 -1.93
CA VAL A 11 5.07 -2.29 -1.21
C VAL A 11 3.91 -2.19 -2.20
N ILE A 12 2.74 -2.69 -1.82
CA ILE A 12 1.51 -2.56 -2.61
C ILE A 12 0.76 -1.35 -2.06
N SER A 13 0.39 -0.40 -2.91
CA SER A 13 -0.44 0.78 -2.59
C SER A 13 -1.71 0.81 -3.43
N ILE A 14 -2.63 1.72 -3.09
CA ILE A 14 -3.82 2.06 -3.88
C ILE A 14 -3.91 3.57 -4.13
N PRO A 15 -4.54 4.02 -5.22
CA PRO A 15 -4.78 5.44 -5.42
C PRO A 15 -5.81 5.99 -4.42
N ALA A 16 -5.74 7.29 -4.12
CA ALA A 16 -6.70 7.99 -3.27
C ALA A 16 -8.16 7.94 -3.76
N THR A 17 -8.35 7.61 -5.03
CA THR A 17 -9.66 7.44 -5.67
C THR A 17 -10.25 6.03 -5.53
N ALA A 18 -9.47 5.07 -5.01
CA ALA A 18 -9.94 3.70 -4.84
C ALA A 18 -11.08 3.60 -3.83
N SER A 19 -12.06 2.76 -4.13
CA SER A 19 -13.18 2.51 -3.22
C SER A 19 -12.76 1.62 -2.05
N ILE A 20 -13.50 1.72 -0.94
CA ILE A 20 -13.32 0.86 0.24
C ILE A 20 -13.45 -0.63 -0.14
N ARG A 21 -14.33 -0.96 -1.10
CA ARG A 21 -14.51 -2.35 -1.57
C ARG A 21 -13.26 -2.89 -2.24
N GLU A 22 -12.60 -2.10 -3.09
CA GLU A 22 -11.36 -2.48 -3.75
C GLU A 22 -10.23 -2.65 -2.75
N ALA A 23 -10.10 -1.69 -1.81
CA ALA A 23 -9.12 -1.78 -0.72
C ALA A 23 -9.31 -3.07 0.11
N ALA A 24 -10.54 -3.37 0.53
CA ALA A 24 -10.88 -4.58 1.28
C ALA A 24 -10.53 -5.87 0.50
N ALA A 25 -10.83 -5.90 -0.80
CA ALA A 25 -10.47 -7.04 -1.64
C ALA A 25 -8.94 -7.25 -1.70
N ILE A 26 -8.14 -6.18 -1.71
CA ILE A 26 -6.68 -6.26 -1.69
C ILE A 26 -6.17 -6.77 -0.34
N PHE A 27 -6.69 -6.27 0.78
CA PHE A 27 -6.33 -6.75 2.12
C PHE A 27 -6.48 -8.27 2.23
N VAL A 28 -7.62 -8.81 1.82
CA VAL A 28 -7.89 -10.27 1.86
C VAL A 28 -7.01 -11.03 0.87
N LYS A 29 -6.93 -10.57 -0.39
CA LYS A 29 -6.18 -11.26 -1.45
C LYS A 29 -4.68 -11.32 -1.18
N LYS A 30 -4.10 -10.27 -0.60
CA LYS A 30 -2.67 -10.15 -0.34
C LYS A 30 -2.27 -10.53 1.08
N HIS A 31 -3.25 -10.73 1.97
CA HIS A 31 -3.06 -11.08 3.38
C HIS A 31 -2.14 -10.08 4.10
N ILE A 32 -2.42 -8.79 3.89
CA ILE A 32 -1.66 -7.67 4.46
C ILE A 32 -2.49 -6.96 5.53
N GLY A 33 -1.82 -6.35 6.52
CA GLY A 33 -2.47 -5.57 7.57
C GLY A 33 -2.46 -4.05 7.33
N LEU A 34 -1.73 -3.60 6.32
CA LEU A 34 -1.58 -2.19 5.96
C LEU A 34 -1.54 -2.03 4.45
N LEU A 35 -2.18 -0.99 3.94
CA LEU A 35 -2.27 -0.67 2.52
C LEU A 35 -2.14 0.85 2.37
N PRO A 36 -0.95 1.36 1.99
CA PRO A 36 -0.75 2.78 1.73
C PRO A 36 -1.69 3.30 0.64
N VAL A 37 -2.23 4.49 0.87
CA VAL A 37 -2.98 5.25 -0.13
C VAL A 37 -2.05 6.32 -0.66
N VAL A 38 -1.98 6.48 -1.98
CA VAL A 38 -1.13 7.49 -2.63
C VAL A 38 -1.94 8.40 -3.54
N ASP A 39 -1.48 9.63 -3.73
CA ASP A 39 -2.00 10.58 -4.71
C ASP A 39 -1.55 10.25 -6.14
N ASP A 40 -1.94 11.11 -7.10
CA ASP A 40 -1.61 10.93 -8.52
C ASP A 40 -0.10 11.09 -8.82
N ASP A 41 0.67 11.70 -7.91
CA ASP A 41 2.13 11.81 -7.96
C ASP A 41 2.84 10.63 -7.25
N GLU A 42 2.08 9.58 -6.87
CA GLU A 42 2.55 8.43 -6.08
C GLU A 42 3.09 8.79 -4.68
N LYS A 43 2.62 9.89 -4.09
CA LYS A 43 2.99 10.30 -2.73
C LYS A 43 1.95 9.84 -1.72
N LEU A 44 2.40 9.38 -0.55
CA LEU A 44 1.54 9.04 0.59
C LEU A 44 0.86 10.28 1.19
#